data_AF-A0A354GMK2-F1
#
_entry.id   AF-A0A354GMK2-F1
#
_cell.length_a   1.000
_cell.length_b   1.000
_cell.length_c   1.000
_cell.angle_alpha   90.00
_cell.angle_beta   90.00
_cell.angle_gamma   90.00
#
_symmetry.space_group_name_H-M   'P 1'
#
loop_
_entity.id
_entity.type
_entity.pdbx_description
1 polymer ?
#
loop_
_entity_poly.entity_id
_entity_poly.type
_entity_poly.pdbx_seq_one_letter_code
_entity_poly.pdbx_strand_id
1 'polypeptide(L)' 'MNAKKKRPGRPRKGSAATKSESVLLRMEKREKEGFAAAAELAGAPLSVWMRERLRRAAKKELEEAGKDVAFLPAGQLD' A
#
# COMPACT_ATOMS: atom_id res chain seq x y z
N MET A 1 -33.24 -17.43 38.89
CA MET A 1 -32.67 -16.25 38.16
C MET A 1 -31.58 -16.77 37.22
N ASN A 2 -31.79 -16.75 35.90
CA ASN A 2 -30.87 -17.36 34.92
C ASN A 2 -29.92 -16.32 34.32
N ALA A 3 -28.61 -16.51 34.51
CA ALA A 3 -27.58 -15.65 33.95
C ALA A 3 -27.37 -15.93 32.45
N LYS A 4 -27.71 -14.95 31.58
CA LYS A 4 -27.44 -15.02 30.14
C LYS A 4 -25.92 -14.99 29.89
N LYS A 5 -25.36 -16.10 29.38
CA LYS A 5 -23.96 -16.21 28.94
C LYS A 5 -23.68 -15.18 27.83
N LYS A 6 -22.77 -14.24 28.07
CA LYS A 6 -22.33 -13.24 27.08
C LYS A 6 -21.52 -13.95 25.99
N ARG A 7 -21.99 -13.91 24.75
CA ARG A 7 -21.27 -14.46 23.58
C ARG A 7 -19.98 -13.64 23.39
N PRO A 8 -18.79 -14.22 23.49
CA PRO A 8 -17.57 -13.48 23.20
C PRO A 8 -17.60 -13.07 21.73
N GLY A 9 -17.44 -11.77 21.46
CA GLY A 9 -17.32 -11.25 20.10
C GLY A 9 -16.11 -11.87 19.38
N ARG A 10 -16.01 -11.62 18.07
CA ARG A 10 -14.93 -12.15 17.22
C ARG A 10 -13.57 -12.02 17.93
N PRO A 11 -12.84 -13.14 18.14
CA PRO A 11 -11.50 -13.07 18.71
C PRO A 11 -10.65 -12.08 17.93
N ARG A 12 -9.97 -11.16 18.62
CA ARG A 12 -8.99 -10.27 17.99
C ARG A 12 -7.88 -11.17 17.46
N LYS A 13 -7.92 -11.47 16.16
CA LYS A 13 -6.87 -12.23 15.47
C LYS A 13 -5.55 -11.52 15.76
N GLY A 14 -4.67 -12.17 16.51
CA GLY A 14 -3.34 -11.67 16.84
C GLY A 14 -2.60 -11.40 15.53
N SER A 15 -2.50 -10.14 15.15
CA SER A 15 -1.90 -9.69 13.89
C SER A 15 -0.44 -9.29 14.08
N ALA A 16 0.28 -9.93 15.01
CA ALA A 16 1.66 -9.55 15.32
C ALA A 16 2.69 -10.01 14.26
N ALA A 17 2.28 -10.70 13.20
CA ALA A 17 3.19 -11.10 12.11
C ALA A 17 2.59 -10.71 10.76
N THR A 18 3.26 -9.79 10.06
CA THR A 18 2.93 -9.21 8.73
C THR A 18 1.94 -8.05 8.72
N LYS A 19 2.18 -7.01 9.53
CA LYS A 19 1.46 -5.74 9.30
C LYS A 19 2.22 -4.94 8.25
N SER A 20 1.72 -4.93 7.02
CA SER A 20 2.11 -3.90 6.06
C SER A 20 1.75 -2.53 6.64
N GLU A 21 2.64 -1.56 6.53
CA GLU A 21 2.33 -0.17 6.88
C GLU A 21 1.41 0.44 5.82
N SER A 22 0.42 1.22 6.26
CA SER A 22 -0.55 1.89 5.39
C SER A 22 -0.17 3.34 5.19
N VAL A 23 -0.21 3.80 3.94
CA VAL A 23 -0.12 5.22 3.61
C VAL A 23 -1.53 5.81 3.53
N LEU A 24 -1.81 6.85 4.31
CA LEU A 24 -3.05 7.62 4.20
C LEU A 24 -2.83 8.79 3.25
N LEU A 25 -3.53 8.78 2.11
CA LEU A 25 -3.46 9.83 1.10
C LEU A 25 -4.83 10.45 0.88
N ARG A 26 -4.94 11.76 1.13
CA ARG A 26 -6.11 12.55 0.74
C ARG A 26 -5.92 13.03 -0.69
N MET A 27 -6.98 12.94 -1.48
CA MET A 27 -7.00 13.30 -2.90
C MET A 27 -8.37 13.87 -3.24
N GLU A 28 -8.41 14.72 -4.27
CA GLU A 28 -9.68 15.18 -4.82
C GLU A 28 -10.42 14.05 -5.56
N LYS A 29 -11.73 14.19 -5.72
CA LYS A 29 -12.55 13.19 -6.43
C LYS A 29 -12.07 12.99 -7.87
N ARG A 30 -11.83 14.08 -8.61
CA ARG A 30 -11.39 14.05 -10.01
C ARG A 30 -10.03 13.38 -10.17
N GLU A 31 -9.12 13.67 -9.26
CA GLU A 31 -7.80 13.05 -9.23
C GLU A 31 -7.90 11.54 -9.04
N LYS A 32 -8.72 11.10 -8.07
CA LYS A 32 -8.97 9.67 -7.83
C LYS A 32 -9.58 8.96 -9.04
N GLU A 33 -10.54 9.59 -9.71
CA GLU A 33 -11.16 9.05 -10.92
C GLU A 33 -10.14 8.87 -12.05
N GLY A 34 -9.26 9.85 -12.25
CA GLY A 34 -8.16 9.75 -13.22
C GLY A 34 -7.23 8.57 -12.92
N PHE A 35 -6.83 8.37 -11.67
CA PHE A 35 -6.01 7.23 -11.28
C PHE A 35 -6.75 5.89 -11.46
N ALA A 36 -8.05 5.85 -11.16
CA ALA A 36 -8.86 4.64 -11.33
C ALA A 36 -8.94 4.23 -12.81
N ALA A 37 -9.20 5.17 -13.72
CA ALA A 37 -9.24 4.90 -15.15
C ALA A 37 -7.88 4.43 -15.69
N ALA A 38 -6.78 5.02 -15.23
CA ALA A 38 -5.43 4.61 -15.62
C ALA A 38 -5.08 3.21 -15.10
N ALA A 39 -5.53 2.85 -13.89
CA ALA A 39 -5.34 1.52 -13.31
C ALA A 39 -6.16 0.47 -14.08
N GLU A 40 -7.39 0.80 -14.46
CA GLU A 40 -8.26 -0.06 -15.28
C GLU A 40 -7.64 -0.32 -16.66
N LEU A 41 -7.12 0.71 -17.33
CA LEU A 41 -6.42 0.56 -18.61
C LEU A 41 -5.19 -0.36 -18.49
N ALA A 42 -4.50 -0.33 -17.35
CA ALA A 42 -3.36 -1.19 -17.07
C ALA A 42 -3.75 -2.61 -16.60
N GLY A 43 -5.04 -2.90 -16.42
CA GLY A 43 -5.53 -4.19 -15.93
C GLY A 43 -5.12 -4.49 -14.49
N ALA A 44 -4.89 -3.47 -13.66
CA ALA A 44 -4.37 -3.62 -12.30
C ALA A 44 -5.29 -2.95 -11.25
N PRO A 45 -5.38 -3.49 -10.02
CA PRO A 45 -6.06 -2.79 -8.93
C PRO A 45 -5.43 -1.43 -8.65
N LEU A 46 -6.24 -0.41 -8.34
CA LEU A 46 -5.78 0.97 -8.11
C LEU A 46 -4.58 1.07 -7.17
N SER A 47 -4.62 0.40 -6.02
CA SER A 47 -3.54 0.44 -5.03
C SER A 47 -2.25 -0.23 -5.52
N VAL A 48 -2.35 -1.26 -6.36
CA VAL A 48 -1.20 -1.93 -6.99
C VAL A 48 -0.59 -1.00 -8.03
N TRP A 49 -1.42 -0.47 -8.93
CA TRP A 49 -1.00 0.48 -9.96
C TRP A 49 -0.31 1.70 -9.36
N MET A 50 -0.90 2.33 -8.34
CA MET A 50 -0.30 3.48 -7.66
C MET A 50 1.04 3.12 -7.02
N ARG A 51 1.14 1.96 -6.35
CA ARG A 51 2.38 1.51 -5.72
C ARG A 51 3.49 1.32 -6.75
N GLU A 52 3.21 0.69 -7.89
CA GLU A 52 4.18 0.47 -8.95
C GLU A 52 4.71 1.78 -9.52
N ARG A 53 3.81 2.73 -9.81
CA ARG A 53 4.19 4.05 -10.33
C ARG A 53 5.01 4.83 -9.31
N LEU A 54 4.60 4.82 -8.04
CA LEU A 54 5.33 5.49 -6.97
C LEU A 54 6.72 4.88 -6.75
N ARG A 55 6.84 3.54 -6.76
CA ARG A 55 8.14 2.86 -6.63
C ARG A 55 9.08 3.21 -7.78
N ARG A 56 8.57 3.26 -9.02
CA ARG A 56 9.37 3.63 -10.19
C ARG A 56 9.86 5.07 -10.12
N ALA A 57 8.98 6.01 -9.76
CA ALA A 57 9.34 7.42 -9.60
C ALA A 57 10.38 7.60 -8.48
N ALA A 58 10.11 7.04 -7.30
CA ALA A 58 11.02 7.13 -6.15
C ALA A 58 12.38 6.47 -6.43
N LYS A 59 12.42 5.32 -7.11
CA LYS A 59 13.68 4.68 -7.54
C LYS A 59 14.50 5.67 -8.38
N LYS A 60 13.89 6.19 -9.45
CA LYS A 60 14.55 7.13 -10.37
C LYS A 60 15.06 8.38 -9.66
N GLU A 61 14.23 9.03 -8.84
CA GLU A 61 14.61 10.26 -8.11
C GLU A 61 15.74 10.01 -7.11
N LEU A 62 15.74 8.88 -6.41
CA LEU A 62 16.80 8.52 -5.48
C LEU A 62 18.11 8.21 -6.21
N GLU A 63 18.05 7.46 -7.31
CA GLU A 63 19.22 7.18 -8.16
C GLU A 63 19.82 8.44 -8.75
N GLU A 64 19.01 9.34 -9.30
CA GLU A 64 19.46 10.64 -9.83
C GLU A 64 20.09 11.53 -8.75
N ALA A 65 19.64 11.39 -7.50
CA ALA A 65 20.20 12.07 -6.35
C ALA A 65 21.42 11.35 -5.72
N GLY A 66 21.86 10.21 -6.28
CA GLY A 66 22.94 9.38 -5.73
C GLY A 66 22.62 8.80 -4.35
N LYS A 67 21.35 8.58 -4.03
CA LYS A 67 20.87 8.04 -2.76
C LYS A 67 20.48 6.58 -2.89
N ASP A 68 20.66 5.83 -1.80
CA ASP A 68 20.25 4.43 -1.72
C ASP A 68 18.72 4.27 -1.79
N VAL A 69 18.28 3.30 -2.58
CA VAL A 69 16.87 2.92 -2.71
C VAL A 69 16.53 1.85 -1.67
N ALA A 70 16.03 2.28 -0.50
CA ALA A 70 15.80 1.40 0.66
C ALA A 70 14.89 0.18 0.42
N PHE A 71 14.10 0.19 -0.64
CA PHE A 71 13.19 -0.91 -1.00
C PHE A 71 13.71 -1.82 -2.12
N LEU A 72 14.96 -1.64 -2.55
CA LEU A 72 15.69 -2.59 -3.40
C LEU A 72 16.67 -3.39 -2.52
N PRO A 73 16.93 -4.67 -2.85
CA PRO A 73 17.96 -5.43 -2.16
C PRO A 73 19.34 -4.82 -2.44
N ALA A 74 20.22 -4.85 -1.43
CA ALA A 74 21.60 -4.38 -1.56
C ALA A 74 22.30 -5.16 -2.69
N GLY A 75 22.75 -4.45 -3.73
CA GLY A 75 23.46 -5.03 -4.87
C GLY A 75 22.68 -5.11 -6.19
N GLN A 76 21.44 -4.62 -6.25
CA GLN A 76 20.69 -4.49 -7.51
C GLN A 76 20.81 -3.07 -8.08
N LEU A 77 22.03 -2.73 -8.54
CA LEU A 77 22.27 -1.63 -9.46
C LEU A 77 22.40 -2.28 -10.85
N ASP A 78 21.45 -2.01 -11.74
CA ASP A 78 21.50 -2.45 -13.15
C ASP A 78 22.61 -1.73 -13.92
#